data_AF-A0A951J9T7-F1
#
_entry.id   AF-A0A951J9T7-F1
#
_cell.length_a   1.000
_cell.length_b   1.000
_cell.length_c   1.000
_cell.angle_alpha   90.00
_cell.angle_beta   90.00
_cell.angle_gamma   90.00
#
_symmetry.space_group_name_H-M   'P 1'
#
loop_
_entity.id
_entity.type
_entity.pdbx_description
1 polymer ?
#
loop_
_entity_poly.entity_id
_entity_poly.type
_entity_poly.pdbx_seq_one_letter_code
_entity_poly.pdbx_strand_id
1 'polypeptide(L)'
;MNDQNENVLNPLPPGYRSLVPFSREHFKGMGRRKGAGAGFMSELNSVLIMTPEFFQAARHYPIVFAKDFSGRFIPVGVTGFEEKQNLFVDADGYWRTDAYLPAYVRRWPFFTVQPESDPKKHFICVDKTGLEPSDEPFLDENGEPMVVYHGTTQGNTTTFRGPVWLAYEREIAVAYAEDSEAGDGTVVPLYAAIQNPLVLDTPEKVEA
;
A
#
# COMPACT_ATOMS: atom_id res chain seq x y z
N MET A 1 23.08 -16.47 -8.04
CA MET A 1 21.93 -16.93 -8.85
C MET A 1 20.73 -16.77 -7.94
N ASN A 2 20.15 -15.56 -7.90
CA ASN A 2 19.08 -15.23 -6.95
C ASN A 2 17.80 -15.89 -7.45
N ASP A 3 17.26 -16.81 -6.67
CA ASP A 3 15.97 -17.41 -6.97
C ASP A 3 14.89 -16.35 -6.69
N GLN A 4 14.55 -15.56 -7.70
CA GLN A 4 13.60 -14.43 -7.60
C GLN A 4 12.16 -14.87 -7.31
N ASN A 5 11.95 -16.16 -7.05
CA ASN A 5 10.70 -16.76 -6.63
C ASN A 5 10.60 -17.05 -5.13
N GLU A 6 11.69 -16.87 -4.38
CA GLU A 6 11.68 -17.05 -2.93
C GLU A 6 11.15 -15.81 -2.20
N ASN A 7 10.49 -16.07 -1.07
CA ASN A 7 9.97 -15.00 -0.24
C ASN A 7 11.13 -14.13 0.30
N VAL A 8 11.00 -12.81 0.19
CA VAL A 8 12.03 -11.86 0.67
C VAL A 8 12.12 -11.76 2.18
N LEU A 9 11.11 -12.26 2.90
CA LEU A 9 11.03 -12.25 4.35
C LEU A 9 10.64 -13.63 4.86
N ASN A 10 11.28 -14.07 5.94
CA ASN A 10 10.89 -15.24 6.70
C ASN A 10 11.03 -14.94 8.21
N PRO A 11 9.92 -14.86 8.98
CA PRO A 11 8.53 -15.09 8.56
C PRO A 11 7.98 -13.96 7.66
N LEU A 12 6.92 -14.26 6.91
CA LEU A 12 6.18 -13.27 6.12
C LEU A 12 5.39 -12.31 7.03
N PRO A 13 5.11 -11.07 6.58
CA PRO A 13 4.17 -10.20 7.27
C PRO A 13 2.77 -10.85 7.39
N PRO A 14 2.02 -10.59 8.48
CA PRO A 14 0.70 -11.19 8.69
C PRO A 14 -0.24 -11.11 7.48
N GLY A 15 -0.73 -12.26 7.00
CA GLY A 15 -1.69 -12.36 5.92
C GLY A 15 -1.07 -12.35 4.52
N TYR A 16 0.20 -11.95 4.39
CA TYR A 16 0.94 -12.09 3.13
C TYR A 16 1.32 -13.56 2.91
N ARG A 17 1.22 -14.03 1.67
CA ARG A 17 1.42 -15.44 1.31
C ARG A 17 2.60 -15.69 0.37
N SER A 18 2.89 -14.76 -0.54
CA SER A 18 4.01 -14.90 -1.48
C SER A 18 4.65 -13.55 -1.80
N LEU A 19 5.49 -13.06 -0.90
CA LEU A 19 6.09 -11.72 -0.99
C LEU A 19 7.45 -11.78 -1.72
N VAL A 20 7.51 -11.23 -2.93
CA VAL A 20 8.72 -11.20 -3.76
C VAL A 20 9.05 -9.78 -4.21
N PRO A 21 10.30 -9.44 -4.61
CA PRO A 21 10.61 -8.11 -5.12
C PRO A 21 9.80 -7.81 -6.38
N PHE A 22 9.19 -6.63 -6.46
CA PHE A 22 8.51 -6.19 -7.67
C PHE A 22 9.56 -5.87 -8.74
N SER A 23 9.52 -6.58 -9.87
CA SER A 23 10.44 -6.35 -10.98
C SER A 23 9.69 -6.14 -12.29
N ARG A 24 10.26 -5.28 -13.14
CA ARG A 24 9.68 -4.96 -14.44
C ARG A 24 9.60 -6.15 -15.37
N GLU A 25 10.53 -7.10 -15.25
CA GLU A 25 10.58 -8.28 -16.11
C GLU A 25 9.47 -9.28 -15.77
N HIS A 26 9.17 -9.48 -14.48
CA HIS A 26 8.27 -10.53 -14.03
C HIS A 26 6.80 -10.11 -13.92
N PHE A 27 6.51 -8.80 -13.79
CA PHE A 27 5.15 -8.30 -13.55
C PHE A 27 4.58 -7.46 -14.68
N LYS A 28 5.11 -7.58 -15.91
CA LYS A 28 4.51 -6.99 -17.12
C LYS A 28 3.10 -7.52 -17.32
N GLY A 29 2.15 -6.66 -17.68
CA GLY A 29 0.77 -7.07 -17.94
C GLY A 29 0.01 -7.57 -16.69
N MET A 30 0.61 -7.50 -15.51
CA MET A 30 -0.04 -7.87 -14.25
C MET A 30 -0.64 -6.63 -13.61
N GLY A 31 -1.90 -6.73 -13.19
CA GLY A 31 -2.60 -5.71 -12.42
C GLY A 31 -3.07 -6.27 -11.07
N ARG A 32 -3.82 -5.44 -10.35
CA ARG A 32 -4.48 -5.88 -9.11
C ARG A 32 -5.54 -6.92 -9.45
N ARG A 33 -5.58 -8.00 -8.66
CA ARG A 33 -6.66 -8.99 -8.74
C ARG A 33 -8.03 -8.34 -8.52
N LYS A 34 -8.95 -8.53 -9.46
CA LYS A 34 -10.34 -8.05 -9.36
C LYS A 34 -11.04 -8.72 -8.18
N GLY A 35 -11.84 -7.95 -7.45
CA GLY A 35 -12.50 -8.42 -6.22
C GLY A 35 -11.55 -8.68 -5.04
N ALA A 36 -10.25 -8.41 -5.17
CA ALA A 36 -9.32 -8.59 -4.07
C ALA A 36 -9.39 -7.41 -3.10
N GLY A 37 -10.27 -7.55 -2.10
CA GLY A 37 -10.43 -6.62 -0.99
C GLY A 37 -9.45 -6.87 0.16
N ALA A 38 -9.97 -6.89 1.38
CA ALA A 38 -9.24 -7.20 2.61
C ALA A 38 -9.23 -8.71 2.95
N GLY A 39 -9.69 -9.59 2.05
CA GLY A 39 -9.82 -11.04 2.29
C GLY A 39 -8.54 -11.74 2.77
N PHE A 40 -7.35 -11.21 2.45
CA PHE A 40 -6.08 -11.72 2.96
C PHE A 40 -5.93 -11.61 4.49
N MET A 41 -6.75 -10.76 5.13
CA MET A 41 -6.82 -10.56 6.58
C MET A 41 -7.91 -11.40 7.27
N SER A 42 -8.72 -12.16 6.52
CA SER A 42 -9.92 -12.87 7.03
C SER A 42 -9.63 -13.81 8.21
N GLU A 43 -8.46 -14.43 8.23
CA GLU A 43 -8.03 -15.36 9.29
C GLU A 43 -7.19 -14.68 10.39
N LEU A 44 -7.08 -13.35 10.39
CA LEU A 44 -6.28 -12.60 11.35
C LEU A 44 -7.15 -11.83 12.33
N ASN A 45 -6.96 -12.08 13.63
CA ASN A 45 -7.67 -11.41 14.71
C ASN A 45 -7.05 -10.08 15.15
N SER A 46 -6.00 -9.63 14.45
CA SER A 46 -5.39 -8.33 14.67
C SER A 46 -4.82 -7.76 13.38
N VAL A 47 -4.65 -6.43 13.37
CA VAL A 47 -4.08 -5.66 12.26
C VAL A 47 -3.03 -4.69 12.77
N LEU A 48 -1.92 -4.52 12.06
CA LEU A 48 -0.91 -3.53 12.46
C LEU A 48 -1.45 -2.12 12.28
N ILE A 49 -1.17 -1.23 13.25
CA ILE A 49 -1.59 0.17 13.21
C ILE A 49 -0.35 1.06 13.30
N MET A 50 -0.21 2.04 12.41
CA MET A 50 0.89 3.00 12.52
C MET A 50 0.55 4.13 13.50
N THR A 51 1.53 4.71 14.19
CA THR A 51 1.31 5.81 15.17
C THR A 51 0.46 6.97 14.62
N PRO A 52 0.66 7.45 13.37
CA PRO A 52 -0.20 8.50 12.80
C PRO A 52 -1.67 8.12 12.64
N GLU A 53 -1.99 6.82 12.70
CA GLU A 53 -3.35 6.31 12.55
C GLU A 53 -4.10 6.20 13.89
N PHE A 54 -3.41 6.34 15.03
CA PHE A 54 -3.99 6.05 16.36
C PHE A 54 -5.30 6.79 16.61
N PHE A 55 -5.38 8.07 16.25
CA PHE A 55 -6.57 8.87 16.49
C PHE A 55 -7.81 8.35 15.75
N GLN A 56 -7.64 7.84 14.52
CA GLN A 56 -8.74 7.29 13.73
C GLN A 56 -9.00 5.82 14.09
N ALA A 57 -7.93 5.03 14.27
CA ALA A 57 -8.01 3.63 14.61
C ALA A 57 -8.65 3.39 15.99
N ALA A 58 -8.30 4.18 17.01
CA ALA A 58 -8.79 4.00 18.39
C ALA A 58 -10.31 4.20 18.55
N ARG A 59 -10.97 4.82 17.56
CA ARG A 59 -12.43 4.98 17.52
C ARG A 59 -13.16 3.69 17.11
N HIS A 60 -12.45 2.76 16.48
CA HIS A 60 -13.01 1.56 15.88
C HIS A 60 -12.39 0.27 16.44
N TYR A 61 -11.15 0.33 16.91
CA TYR A 61 -10.38 -0.81 17.40
C TYR A 61 -9.82 -0.53 18.80
N PRO A 62 -9.90 -1.50 19.72
CA PRO A 62 -8.96 -1.54 20.84
C PRO A 62 -7.54 -1.62 20.29
N ILE A 63 -6.69 -0.66 20.64
CA ILE A 63 -5.26 -0.69 20.30
C ILE A 63 -4.51 -1.31 21.47
N VAL A 64 -3.80 -2.41 21.21
CA VAL A 64 -2.94 -3.10 22.17
C VAL A 64 -1.50 -3.16 21.65
N PHE A 65 -0.55 -3.41 22.55
CA PHE A 65 0.85 -3.56 22.18
C PHE A 65 1.25 -5.04 22.32
N ALA A 66 1.55 -5.67 21.19
CA ALA A 66 1.99 -7.06 21.12
C ALA A 66 3.47 -7.13 20.76
N LYS A 67 4.17 -8.21 21.14
CA LYS A 67 5.55 -8.43 20.70
C LYS A 67 5.57 -8.98 19.27
N ASP A 68 6.41 -8.38 18.42
CA ASP A 68 6.74 -8.96 17.12
C ASP A 68 7.76 -10.11 17.25
N PHE A 69 8.16 -10.71 16.12
CA PHE A 69 9.15 -11.80 16.09
C PHE A 69 10.54 -11.39 16.63
N SER A 70 10.85 -10.08 16.64
CA SER A 70 12.07 -9.54 17.24
C SER A 70 11.95 -9.28 18.75
N GLY A 71 10.76 -9.52 19.32
CA GLY A 71 10.45 -9.28 20.73
C GLY A 71 10.12 -7.82 21.06
N ARG A 72 10.04 -6.94 20.05
CA ARG A 72 9.69 -5.52 20.23
C ARG A 72 8.19 -5.33 20.27
N PHE A 73 7.73 -4.43 21.14
CA PHE A 73 6.33 -4.07 21.19
C PHE A 73 5.93 -3.26 19.95
N ILE A 74 4.90 -3.73 19.27
CA ILE A 74 4.27 -3.07 18.14
C ILE A 74 2.78 -2.83 18.44
N PRO A 75 2.22 -1.68 18.04
CA PRO A 75 0.79 -1.42 18.15
C PRO A 75 -0.02 -2.25 17.15
N VAL A 76 -1.06 -2.91 17.63
CA VAL A 76 -2.02 -3.67 16.83
C VAL A 76 -3.45 -3.32 17.23
N GLY A 77 -4.33 -3.20 16.25
CA GLY A 77 -5.77 -3.11 16.44
C GLY A 77 -6.37 -4.51 16.55
N VAL A 78 -7.19 -4.76 17.57
CA VAL A 78 -7.89 -6.04 17.74
C VAL A 78 -9.08 -6.10 16.77
N THR A 79 -9.13 -7.14 15.93
CA THR A 79 -10.14 -7.32 14.87
C THR A 79 -10.97 -8.60 15.03
N GLY A 80 -10.62 -9.47 15.97
CA GLY A 80 -11.38 -10.68 16.31
C GLY A 80 -11.05 -11.14 17.73
N PHE A 81 -11.90 -12.03 18.28
CA PHE A 81 -11.69 -12.60 19.61
C PHE A 81 -11.10 -14.01 19.56
N GLU A 82 -11.33 -14.70 18.45
CA GLU A 82 -10.90 -16.08 18.24
C GLU A 82 -9.75 -16.17 17.23
N GLU A 83 -9.06 -17.30 17.20
CA GLU A 83 -8.13 -17.61 16.12
C GLU A 83 -8.89 -17.72 14.79
N LYS A 84 -8.23 -17.37 13.68
CA LYS A 84 -8.79 -17.47 12.33
C LYS A 84 -10.08 -16.67 12.12
N GLN A 85 -10.26 -15.58 12.87
CA GLN A 85 -11.43 -14.73 12.79
C GLN A 85 -11.03 -13.26 12.63
N ASN A 86 -11.64 -12.59 11.65
CA ASN A 86 -11.64 -11.15 11.52
C ASN A 86 -13.07 -10.63 11.37
N LEU A 87 -13.57 -9.89 12.36
CA LEU A 87 -14.94 -9.34 12.38
C LEU A 87 -15.10 -8.09 11.51
N PHE A 88 -14.01 -7.59 10.95
CA PHE A 88 -13.98 -6.41 10.08
C PHE A 88 -13.84 -6.77 8.61
N VAL A 89 -13.60 -8.03 8.27
CA VAL A 89 -13.67 -8.53 6.89
C VAL A 89 -15.04 -9.19 6.71
N ASP A 90 -15.82 -8.73 5.74
CA ASP A 90 -17.12 -9.29 5.42
C ASP A 90 -17.01 -10.57 4.56
N ALA A 91 -18.17 -11.17 4.26
CA ALA A 91 -18.26 -12.40 3.47
C ALA A 91 -17.78 -12.24 2.02
N ASP A 92 -17.84 -11.01 1.49
CA ASP A 92 -17.36 -10.68 0.15
C ASP A 92 -15.85 -10.37 0.15
N GLY A 93 -15.20 -10.43 1.32
CA GLY A 93 -13.77 -10.20 1.49
C GLY A 93 -13.40 -8.73 1.51
N TYR A 94 -14.34 -7.83 1.74
CA TYR A 94 -14.09 -6.40 1.90
C TYR A 94 -13.98 -6.01 3.37
N TRP A 95 -13.27 -4.92 3.64
CA TRP A 95 -13.29 -4.34 4.97
C TRP A 95 -14.61 -3.61 5.18
N ARG A 96 -15.18 -3.73 6.38
CA ARG A 96 -16.39 -3.01 6.77
C ARG A 96 -16.29 -1.52 6.46
N THR A 97 -17.32 -0.99 5.79
CA THR A 97 -17.39 0.41 5.37
C THR A 97 -17.63 1.38 6.52
N ASP A 98 -18.16 0.90 7.65
CA ASP A 98 -18.39 1.67 8.88
C ASP A 98 -17.18 1.67 9.84
N ALA A 99 -16.02 1.17 9.40
CA ALA A 99 -14.81 1.09 10.20
C ALA A 99 -13.60 1.73 9.49
N TYR A 100 -12.67 2.30 10.26
CA TYR A 100 -11.45 2.89 9.71
C TYR A 100 -10.55 1.84 9.03
N LEU A 101 -10.32 1.91 7.72
CA LEU A 101 -9.46 0.97 7.00
C LEU A 101 -7.95 1.24 7.25
N PRO A 102 -7.21 0.39 7.99
CA PRO A 102 -5.82 0.66 8.35
C PRO A 102 -4.88 0.66 7.14
N ALA A 103 -3.80 1.45 7.19
CA ALA A 103 -2.81 1.54 6.13
C ALA A 103 -2.19 0.18 5.78
N TYR A 104 -2.01 -0.69 6.78
CA TYR A 104 -1.54 -2.07 6.59
C TYR A 104 -2.43 -2.85 5.61
N VAL A 105 -3.75 -2.65 5.68
CA VAL A 105 -4.73 -3.30 4.80
C VAL A 105 -4.76 -2.62 3.43
N ARG A 106 -4.72 -1.28 3.40
CA ARG A 106 -4.79 -0.48 2.16
C ARG A 106 -3.64 -0.73 1.19
N ARG A 107 -2.44 -1.04 1.71
CA ARG A 107 -1.25 -1.19 0.87
C ARG A 107 -1.19 -2.53 0.13
N TRP A 108 -1.96 -3.54 0.55
CA TRP A 108 -1.93 -4.84 -0.10
C TRP A 108 -2.34 -4.71 -1.58
N PRO A 109 -1.64 -5.35 -2.53
CA PRO A 109 -0.67 -6.43 -2.34
C PRO A 109 0.79 -5.98 -2.17
N PHE A 110 1.08 -4.69 -2.06
CA PHE A 110 2.46 -4.21 -1.95
C PHE A 110 2.96 -4.18 -0.50
N PHE A 111 4.28 -4.29 -0.35
CA PHE A 111 4.98 -4.16 0.93
C PHE A 111 6.37 -3.59 0.71
N THR A 112 6.85 -2.72 1.58
CA THR A 112 8.22 -2.19 1.50
C THR A 112 9.13 -2.96 2.45
N VAL A 113 10.21 -3.53 1.94
CA VAL A 113 11.24 -4.23 2.72
C VAL A 113 12.50 -3.37 2.77
N GLN A 114 13.06 -3.22 3.96
CA GLN A 114 14.36 -2.59 4.17
C GLN A 114 15.33 -3.71 4.58
N PRO A 115 16.41 -3.96 3.82
CA PRO A 115 17.38 -4.98 4.17
C PRO A 115 18.23 -4.51 5.35
N GLU A 116 18.57 -5.41 6.26
CA GLU A 116 19.46 -5.10 7.39
C GLU A 116 20.86 -4.69 6.93
N SER A 117 21.31 -5.24 5.79
CA SER A 117 22.63 -4.97 5.23
C SER A 117 22.83 -3.53 4.76
N ASP A 118 21.75 -2.84 4.40
CA ASP A 118 21.81 -1.48 3.85
C ASP A 118 20.51 -0.71 4.14
N PRO A 119 20.44 0.04 5.25
CA PRO A 119 19.23 0.75 5.66
C PRO A 119 18.84 1.89 4.72
N LYS A 120 19.70 2.31 3.77
CA LYS A 120 19.32 3.32 2.76
C LYS A 120 18.49 2.71 1.63
N LYS A 121 18.58 1.40 1.42
CA LYS A 121 17.85 0.70 0.37
C LYS A 121 16.50 0.25 0.86
N HIS A 122 15.50 0.42 0.01
CA HIS A 122 14.16 -0.07 0.21
C HIS A 122 13.75 -0.85 -1.04
N PHE A 123 13.10 -1.98 -0.86
CA PHE A 123 12.55 -2.77 -1.94
C PHE A 123 11.03 -2.73 -1.85
N ILE A 124 10.39 -2.34 -2.93
CA ILE A 124 8.96 -2.53 -3.13
C ILE A 124 8.77 -3.99 -3.54
N CYS A 125 8.11 -4.74 -2.67
CA CYS A 125 7.76 -6.13 -2.86
C CYS A 125 6.25 -6.25 -3.08
N VAL A 126 5.84 -7.38 -3.65
CA VAL A 126 4.43 -7.65 -3.93
C VAL A 126 4.07 -9.07 -3.51
N ASP A 127 2.87 -9.22 -2.94
CA ASP A 127 2.24 -10.51 -2.78
C ASP A 127 1.68 -11.00 -4.11
N LYS A 128 2.30 -12.03 -4.71
CA LYS A 128 1.85 -12.58 -5.99
C LYS A 128 0.39 -13.03 -5.96
N THR A 129 -0.12 -13.39 -4.79
CA THR A 129 -1.52 -13.82 -4.64
C THR A 129 -2.53 -12.69 -4.82
N GLY A 130 -2.09 -11.43 -4.83
CA GLY A 130 -2.95 -10.28 -5.12
C GLY A 130 -2.87 -9.74 -6.53
N LEU A 131 -2.14 -10.42 -7.41
CA LEU A 131 -1.98 -10.05 -8.80
C LEU A 131 -2.68 -11.03 -9.74
N GLU A 132 -3.04 -10.53 -10.91
CA GLU A 132 -3.51 -11.32 -12.06
C GLU A 132 -3.22 -10.57 -13.37
N PRO A 133 -3.23 -11.25 -14.53
CA PRO A 133 -3.23 -10.57 -15.82
C PRO A 133 -4.38 -9.58 -15.92
N SER A 134 -4.10 -8.34 -16.31
CA SER A 134 -5.08 -7.25 -16.29
C SER A 134 -5.00 -6.42 -17.56
N ASP A 135 -6.16 -5.94 -18.02
CA ASP A 135 -6.27 -4.91 -19.08
C ASP A 135 -5.82 -3.52 -18.56
N GLU A 136 -5.74 -3.37 -17.23
CA GLU A 136 -5.16 -2.23 -16.51
C GLU A 136 -3.96 -2.72 -15.68
N PRO A 137 -2.81 -3.02 -16.31
CA PRO A 137 -1.67 -3.54 -15.58
C PRO A 137 -0.90 -2.42 -14.86
N PHE A 138 -0.06 -2.76 -13.89
CA PHE A 138 0.85 -1.78 -13.27
C PHE A 138 1.98 -1.37 -14.22
N LEU A 139 2.36 -2.28 -15.13
CA LEU A 139 3.41 -2.12 -16.11
C LEU A 139 2.90 -2.54 -17.49
N ASP A 140 3.23 -1.76 -18.52
CA ASP A 140 2.92 -2.09 -19.91
C ASP A 140 3.76 -3.28 -20.43
N GLU A 141 3.58 -3.64 -21.70
CA GLU A 141 4.33 -4.72 -22.37
C GLU A 141 5.85 -4.45 -22.44
N ASN A 142 6.26 -3.19 -22.40
CA ASN A 142 7.67 -2.80 -22.37
C ASN A 142 8.26 -2.85 -20.96
N GLY A 143 7.41 -2.97 -19.93
CA GLY A 143 7.81 -2.89 -18.52
C GLY A 143 7.91 -1.45 -18.01
N GLU A 144 7.32 -0.51 -18.73
CA GLU A 144 7.18 0.87 -18.29
C GLU A 144 5.92 1.03 -17.42
N PRO A 145 5.97 1.86 -16.38
CA PRO A 145 4.79 2.11 -15.54
C PRO A 145 3.66 2.75 -16.33
N MET A 146 2.43 2.32 -16.04
CA MET A 146 1.25 2.97 -16.57
C MET A 146 1.10 4.39 -16.01
N VAL A 147 0.57 5.29 -16.85
CA VAL A 147 0.26 6.68 -16.49
C VAL A 147 -0.95 6.69 -15.56
N VAL A 148 -0.81 7.33 -14.40
CA VAL A 148 -1.93 7.63 -13.49
C VAL A 148 -2.15 9.14 -13.49
N TYR A 149 -3.38 9.59 -13.26
CA TYR A 149 -3.70 11.02 -13.29
C TYR A 149 -4.02 11.53 -11.88
N HIS A 150 -3.47 12.68 -11.52
CA HIS A 150 -3.83 13.41 -10.31
C HIS A 150 -4.63 14.65 -10.66
N GLY A 151 -5.86 14.74 -10.17
CA GLY A 151 -6.64 15.97 -10.17
C GLY A 151 -6.40 16.74 -8.88
N THR A 152 -6.01 18.01 -8.99
CA THR A 152 -5.86 18.92 -7.85
C THR A 152 -6.74 20.14 -8.05
N THR A 153 -7.35 20.60 -6.96
CA THR A 153 -8.15 21.84 -6.90
C THR A 153 -7.28 23.08 -6.65
N GLN A 154 -5.96 22.94 -6.63
CA GLN A 154 -5.00 24.04 -6.44
C GLN A 154 -4.25 24.32 -7.74
N GLY A 155 -4.27 25.57 -8.20
CA GLY A 155 -3.51 26.02 -9.36
C GLY A 155 -2.00 25.77 -9.24
N ASN A 156 -1.45 25.08 -10.24
CA ASN A 156 -0.03 24.80 -10.47
C ASN A 156 0.72 24.25 -9.23
N THR A 157 0.45 22.98 -8.92
CA THR A 157 1.06 22.28 -7.78
C THR A 157 2.54 22.01 -8.02
N THR A 158 3.42 22.79 -7.38
CA THR A 158 4.87 22.53 -7.31
C THR A 158 5.27 21.68 -6.10
N THR A 159 4.33 21.43 -5.17
CA THR A 159 4.55 20.63 -3.96
C THR A 159 3.31 19.82 -3.60
N PHE A 160 3.46 18.54 -3.23
CA PHE A 160 2.35 17.69 -2.77
C PHE A 160 1.97 18.00 -1.31
N ARG A 161 1.42 19.19 -1.03
CA ARG A 161 0.91 19.58 0.29
C ARG A 161 -0.63 19.57 0.29
N GLY A 162 -1.20 18.43 0.68
CA GLY A 162 -2.66 18.24 0.78
C GLY A 162 -3.09 16.81 0.48
N PRO A 163 -4.39 16.50 0.54
CA PRO A 163 -4.90 15.21 0.09
C PRO A 163 -4.65 15.05 -1.42
N VAL A 164 -3.93 13.99 -1.79
CA VAL A 164 -3.65 13.64 -3.19
C VAL A 164 -4.71 12.62 -3.63
N TRP A 165 -5.43 12.94 -4.70
CA TRP A 165 -6.41 12.05 -5.31
C TRP A 165 -5.87 11.53 -6.63
N LEU A 166 -5.74 10.21 -6.72
CA LEU A 166 -5.25 9.51 -7.91
C LEU A 166 -6.42 8.82 -8.60
N ALA A 167 -6.49 8.96 -9.92
CA ALA A 167 -7.41 8.21 -10.76
C ALA A 167 -6.66 7.55 -11.92
N TYR A 168 -7.13 6.36 -12.32
CA TYR A 168 -6.58 5.65 -13.48
C TYR A 168 -7.06 6.27 -14.80
N GLU A 169 -8.27 6.83 -14.81
CA GLU A 169 -8.84 7.55 -15.95
C GLU A 169 -8.68 9.07 -15.77
N ARG A 170 -8.34 9.75 -16.87
CA ARG A 170 -8.16 11.20 -16.87
C ARG A 170 -9.48 11.91 -16.57
N GLU A 171 -10.59 11.39 -17.06
CA GLU A 171 -11.93 11.95 -16.92
C GLU A 171 -12.36 12.01 -15.45
N ILE A 172 -12.05 10.99 -14.66
CA ILE A 172 -12.30 10.96 -13.21
C ILE A 172 -11.43 12.02 -12.50
N ALA A 173 -10.17 12.16 -12.90
CA ALA A 173 -9.30 13.21 -12.35
C ALA A 173 -9.77 14.63 -12.74
N VAL A 174 -10.31 14.81 -13.95
CA VAL A 174 -10.91 16.08 -14.41
C VAL A 174 -12.14 16.41 -13.57
N ALA A 175 -13.07 15.47 -13.39
CA ALA A 175 -14.27 15.70 -12.60
C ALA A 175 -13.94 16.15 -11.16
N TYR A 176 -12.88 15.61 -10.57
CA TYR A 176 -12.39 16.05 -9.27
C TYR A 176 -11.73 17.44 -9.30
N ALA A 177 -10.91 17.73 -10.32
CA ALA A 177 -10.27 19.03 -10.47
C ALA A 177 -11.30 20.15 -10.70
N GLU A 178 -12.39 19.87 -11.44
CA GLU A 178 -13.47 20.81 -11.74
C GLU A 178 -14.37 21.13 -10.53
N ASP A 179 -14.38 20.26 -9.50
CA ASP A 179 -15.09 20.51 -8.24
C ASP A 179 -14.38 21.58 -7.36
N SER A 180 -13.31 22.21 -7.86
CA SER A 180 -12.67 23.32 -7.16
C SER A 180 -13.55 24.57 -7.19
N GLU A 181 -13.95 25.07 -6.02
CA GLU A 181 -14.61 26.37 -5.89
C GLU A 181 -13.74 27.54 -6.42
N ALA A 182 -12.44 27.31 -6.60
CA ALA A 182 -11.46 28.26 -7.12
C ALA A 182 -11.38 28.31 -8.66
N GLY A 183 -11.94 27.33 -9.38
CA GLY A 183 -11.98 27.29 -10.85
C GLY A 183 -10.62 27.11 -11.54
N ASP A 184 -9.57 26.76 -10.80
CA ASP A 184 -8.17 26.61 -11.26
C ASP A 184 -7.65 25.16 -11.16
N GLY A 185 -8.57 24.19 -11.08
CA GLY A 185 -8.23 22.78 -10.97
C GLY A 185 -7.30 22.32 -12.10
N THR A 186 -6.21 21.64 -11.74
CA THR A 186 -5.22 21.14 -12.68
C THR A 186 -5.19 19.61 -12.67
N VAL A 187 -5.19 18.99 -13.84
CA VAL A 187 -4.93 17.56 -13.98
C VAL A 187 -3.48 17.36 -14.39
N VAL A 188 -2.73 16.65 -13.55
CA VAL A 188 -1.32 16.36 -13.76
C VAL A 188 -1.17 14.88 -14.09
N PRO A 189 -0.57 14.51 -15.25
CA PRO A 189 -0.17 13.13 -15.47
C PRO A 189 0.98 12.80 -14.52
N LEU A 190 0.80 11.77 -13.71
CA LEU A 190 1.80 11.21 -12.83
C LEU A 190 2.24 9.85 -13.36
N TYR A 191 3.54 9.61 -13.33
CA TYR A 191 4.12 8.33 -13.71
C TYR A 191 4.53 7.62 -12.43
N ALA A 192 3.92 6.47 -12.15
CA ALA A 192 4.27 5.67 -10.98
C ALA A 192 5.60 4.94 -11.22
N ALA A 193 6.74 5.62 -11.09
CA ALA A 193 8.03 4.98 -11.24
C ALA A 193 8.38 4.12 -10.02
N ILE A 194 8.10 2.82 -10.09
CA ILE A 194 8.63 1.84 -9.13
C ILE A 194 10.05 1.45 -9.59
N GLN A 195 11.05 1.85 -8.82
CA GLN A 195 12.44 1.44 -9.00
C GLN A 195 12.91 0.66 -7.78
N ASN A 196 13.54 -0.49 -8.01
CA ASN A 196 14.08 -1.35 -6.97
C ASN A 196 15.60 -1.54 -7.13
N PRO A 197 16.41 -1.32 -6.09
CA PRO A 197 16.03 -0.71 -4.81
C PRO A 197 15.72 0.79 -4.96
N LEU A 198 14.74 1.28 -4.19
CA LEU A 198 14.57 2.70 -3.91
C LEU A 198 15.64 3.10 -2.89
N VAL A 199 16.55 3.99 -3.29
CA VAL A 199 17.59 4.54 -2.40
C VAL A 199 17.10 5.88 -1.88
N LEU A 200 16.94 5.99 -0.56
CA LEU A 200 16.54 7.25 0.07
C LEU A 200 17.79 8.05 0.47
N ASP A 201 17.93 9.25 -0.08
CA ASP A 201 18.89 10.25 0.39
C ASP A 201 18.34 10.89 1.67
N THR A 202 18.57 10.24 2.80
CA THR A 202 18.33 10.90 4.09
C THR A 202 19.46 11.88 4.36
N PRO A 203 19.19 13.19 4.57
CA PRO A 203 20.21 14.12 5.04
C PRO A 203 20.79 13.59 6.35
N GLU A 204 22.10 13.74 6.53
CA GLU A 204 22.77 13.35 7.77
C GLU A 204 22.03 14.00 8.95
N LYS A 205 21.78 13.20 10.00
CA LYS A 205 21.16 13.72 11.22
C LYS A 205 22.00 14.91 11.69
N VAL A 206 21.39 16.09 11.71
CA VAL A 206 21.93 17.21 12.48
C VAL A 206 21.82 16.77 13.94
N GLU A 207 22.95 16.42 14.55
CA GLU A 207 23.02 16.17 15.99
C GLU A 207 22.55 17.46 16.70
N ALA A 208 21.57 17.30 17.59
CA ALA A 208 21.05 18.37 18.43
C ALA A 208 21.88 18.50 19.71
#